data_AF-A0A4P8EKY7-F1
#
_entry.id   AF-A0A4P8EKY7-F1
#
_cell.length_a   1.000
_cell.length_b   1.000
_cell.length_c   1.000
_cell.angle_alpha   90.00
_cell.angle_beta   90.00
_cell.angle_gamma   90.00
#
_symmetry.space_group_name_H-M   'P 1'
#
loop_
_entity.id
_entity.type
_entity.pdbx_description
1 polymer ?
#
loop_
_entity_poly.entity_id
_entity_poly.type
_entity_poly.pdbx_seq_one_letter_code
_entity_poly.pdbx_strand_id
1 'polypeptide(L)' 'MLFYHKFPQHTPFFRNGGNPSPDEPRGPAPDWVKQAEGHGVAAERVTDAGSLAQAIAPAMATPGPTLVEAVM' A
#
# COMPACT_ATOMS: atom_id res chain seq x y z
N MET A 1 -23.72 -52.45 -15.19
CA MET A 1 -22.79 -52.41 -14.03
C MET A 1 -21.74 -51.33 -14.33
N LEU A 2 -21.92 -50.12 -13.80
CA LEU A 2 -20.94 -49.03 -13.88
C LEU A 2 -20.44 -48.73 -12.46
N PHE A 3 -19.12 -48.76 -12.27
CA PHE A 3 -18.48 -48.41 -11.01
C PHE A 3 -18.21 -46.90 -10.98
N TYR A 4 -18.93 -46.17 -10.13
CA TYR A 4 -18.59 -44.79 -9.77
C TYR A 4 -17.54 -44.83 -8.65
N HIS A 5 -16.28 -44.50 -8.94
CA HIS A 5 -15.28 -44.29 -7.90
C HIS A 5 -15.59 -42.96 -7.18
N LYS A 6 -16.15 -43.07 -5.98
CA LYS A 6 -16.35 -41.96 -5.05
C LYS A 6 -14.98 -41.54 -4.51
N PHE A 7 -14.41 -40.48 -5.06
CA PHE A 7 -13.23 -39.85 -4.44
C PHE A 7 -13.57 -39.43 -3.00
N PRO A 8 -12.74 -39.77 -2.00
CA PRO A 8 -12.93 -39.26 -0.65
C PRO A 8 -12.73 -37.74 -0.67
N GLN A 9 -13.69 -37.02 -0.10
CA GLN A 9 -13.62 -35.58 0.14
C GLN A 9 -12.52 -35.33 1.18
N HIS A 10 -11.26 -35.33 0.75
CA HIS A 10 -10.18 -34.75 1.52
C HIS A 10 -10.23 -33.26 1.26
N THR A 11 -11.08 -32.57 2.01
CA THR A 11 -11.10 -31.11 2.04
C THR A 11 -9.73 -30.66 2.59
N PRO A 12 -8.89 -29.94 1.83
CA PRO A 12 -7.80 -29.23 2.46
C PRO A 12 -8.42 -28.22 3.42
N PHE A 13 -7.93 -28.22 4.66
CA PHE A 13 -8.23 -27.24 5.70
C PHE A 13 -7.81 -25.83 5.25
N PHE A 14 -8.54 -25.22 4.30
CA PHE A 14 -8.55 -23.78 4.13
C PHE A 14 -9.74 -23.27 4.91
N ARG A 15 -9.49 -22.96 6.18
CA ARG A 15 -10.45 -22.26 7.04
C ARG A 15 -10.69 -20.87 6.46
N ASN A 16 -11.70 -20.76 5.59
CA ASN A 16 -12.38 -19.51 5.30
C ASN A 16 -13.07 -19.08 6.60
N GLY A 17 -12.39 -18.29 7.43
CA GLY A 17 -12.88 -17.96 8.76
C GLY A 17 -11.93 -17.07 9.54
N GLY A 18 -11.89 -15.79 9.16
CA GLY A 18 -11.40 -14.70 9.99
C GLY A 18 -12.09 -13.43 9.53
N ASN A 19 -13.12 -12.98 10.25
CA ASN A 19 -13.54 -11.59 10.23
C ASN A 19 -12.26 -10.73 10.42
N PRO A 20 -11.99 -9.66 9.63
CA PRO A 20 -10.86 -8.78 9.95
C PRO A 20 -10.94 -8.39 11.43
N SER A 21 -9.84 -8.56 12.16
CA SER A 21 -9.80 -8.14 13.57
C SER A 21 -10.20 -6.67 13.66
N PRO A 22 -10.97 -6.24 14.68
CA PRO A 22 -11.43 -4.84 14.84
C PRO A 22 -10.31 -3.79 15.04
N ASP A 23 -9.07 -4.08 14.66
CA ASP A 23 -7.86 -3.44 15.13
C ASP A 23 -6.68 -3.37 14.12
N GLU A 24 -6.97 -3.43 12.82
CA GLU A 24 -6.08 -2.87 11.79
C GLU A 24 -6.05 -1.33 11.85
N PRO A 25 -4.92 -0.69 11.47
CA PRO A 25 -3.73 -0.46 12.29
C PRO A 25 -4.00 0.51 13.47
N ARG A 26 -3.58 0.12 14.68
CA ARG A 26 -3.55 0.98 15.88
C ARG A 26 -2.23 1.78 15.92
N GLY A 27 -2.18 2.93 15.26
CA GLY A 27 -1.02 3.83 15.32
C GLY A 27 -1.22 5.11 14.51
N PRO A 28 -0.43 6.16 14.75
CA PRO A 28 -0.46 7.34 13.90
C PRO A 28 -0.11 6.95 12.47
N ALA A 29 -0.74 7.61 11.50
CA ALA A 29 -0.39 7.42 10.10
C ALA A 29 1.11 7.71 9.90
N PRO A 30 1.81 6.88 9.10
CA PRO A 30 3.22 7.11 8.82
C PRO A 30 3.42 8.47 8.15
N ASP A 31 4.45 9.19 8.59
CA ASP A 31 4.92 10.41 7.95
C ASP A 31 6.05 10.04 6.98
N TRP A 32 5.70 9.95 5.69
CA TRP A 32 6.64 9.56 4.64
C TRP A 32 7.63 10.66 4.30
N VAL A 33 7.23 11.92 4.43
CA VAL A 33 8.12 13.08 4.26
C VAL A 33 9.24 13.03 5.29
N LYS A 34 8.90 12.80 6.57
CA LYS A 34 9.90 12.67 7.65
C LYS A 34 10.85 11.51 7.46
N GLN A 35 10.38 10.39 6.91
CA GLN A 35 11.27 9.28 6.56
C GLN A 35 12.24 9.65 5.43
N ALA A 36 11.75 10.29 4.37
CA ALA A 36 12.57 10.71 3.23
C ALA A 36 13.66 11.72 3.63
N GLU A 37 13.34 12.67 4.51
CA GLU A 37 14.32 13.61 5.09
C GLU A 37 15.52 12.87 5.72
N GLY A 38 15.27 11.78 6.47
CA GLY A 38 16.32 10.98 7.10
C GLY A 38 17.27 10.29 6.10
N HIS A 39 16.86 10.16 4.85
CA HIS A 39 17.66 9.61 3.76
C HIS A 39 18.28 10.69 2.85
N GLY A 40 18.11 11.98 3.18
CA GLY A 40 18.58 13.09 2.35
C GLY A 40 17.80 13.23 1.04
N VAL A 41 16.58 12.69 0.98
CA VAL A 41 15.69 12.77 -0.19
C VAL A 41 14.80 13.99 -0.04
N ALA A 42 14.75 14.86 -1.05
CA ALA A 42 13.81 15.98 -1.07
C ALA A 42 12.38 15.43 -1.05
N ALA A 43 11.52 15.96 -0.18
CA ALA A 43 10.17 15.43 -0.02
C ALA A 43 9.13 16.50 0.29
N GLU A 44 7.94 16.35 -0.27
CA GLU A 44 6.77 17.19 0.03
C GLU A 44 5.47 16.38 0.07
N ARG A 45 4.48 16.88 0.82
CA ARG A 45 3.13 16.33 0.89
C ARG A 45 2.14 17.25 0.18
N VAL A 46 1.32 16.69 -0.68
CA VAL A 46 0.25 17.38 -1.42
C VAL A 46 -1.11 16.77 -1.09
N THR A 47 -2.17 17.58 -1.09
CA THR A 47 -3.51 17.18 -0.66
C THR A 47 -4.57 17.23 -1.76
N ASP A 48 -4.18 17.64 -2.96
CA ASP A 48 -5.07 17.76 -4.10
C ASP A 48 -4.32 17.47 -5.41
N ALA A 49 -5.10 17.14 -6.46
CA ALA A 49 -4.56 16.76 -7.75
C ALA A 49 -3.83 17.91 -8.47
N GLY A 50 -4.24 19.17 -8.23
CA GLY A 50 -3.59 20.33 -8.80
C GLY A 50 -2.18 20.52 -8.24
N SER A 51 -2.05 20.44 -6.92
CA SER A 51 -0.78 20.49 -6.21
C SER A 51 0.14 19.33 -6.62
N LEU A 52 -0.39 18.12 -6.81
CA LEU A 52 0.41 17.00 -7.33
C LEU A 52 0.98 17.28 -8.72
N ALA A 53 0.17 17.82 -9.63
CA ALA A 53 0.65 18.16 -10.97
C ALA A 53 1.74 19.24 -10.93
N GLN A 54 1.64 20.21 -10.02
CA GLN A 54 2.66 21.24 -9.80
C GLN A 54 3.95 20.69 -9.18
N ALA A 55 3.86 19.70 -8.29
CA ALA A 55 5.00 19.07 -7.62
C ALA A 55 5.81 18.14 -8.54
N ILE A 56 5.17 17.48 -9.50
CA ILE A 56 5.86 16.54 -10.41
C ILE A 56 6.85 17.26 -11.33
N ALA A 57 6.48 18.41 -11.89
CA ALA A 57 7.34 19.13 -12.83
C ALA A 57 8.75 19.47 -12.27
N PRO A 58 8.89 20.09 -11.08
CA PRO A 58 10.19 20.36 -10.49
C PRO A 58 10.92 19.09 -10.02
N ALA A 59 10.19 18.08 -9.54
CA ALA A 59 10.76 16.79 -9.15
C ALA A 59 11.44 16.08 -10.34
N MET A 60 10.87 16.19 -11.54
CA MET A 60 11.45 15.64 -12.77
C MET A 60 12.60 16.48 -13.33
N ALA A 61 12.61 17.79 -13.05
CA ALA A 61 13.63 18.71 -13.54
C ALA A 61 14.93 18.70 -12.70
N THR A 62 14.84 18.27 -11.44
CA THR A 62 15.96 18.30 -10.49
C THR A 62 16.68 16.95 -10.47
N PRO A 63 18.00 16.88 -10.74
CA PRO A 63 18.74 15.62 -10.68
C PRO A 63 18.75 15.05 -9.25
N GLY A 64 18.28 13.82 -9.11
CA GLY A 64 18.26 13.09 -7.85
C GLY A 64 16.87 12.60 -7.45
N PRO A 65 16.76 11.83 -6.36
CA PRO A 65 15.47 11.34 -5.88
C PRO A 65 14.66 12.46 -5.23
N THR A 66 13.37 12.51 -5.55
CA THR A 66 12.37 13.36 -4.88
C THR A 66 11.15 12.51 -4.55
N LEU A 67 10.62 12.64 -3.32
CA LEU A 67 9.38 12.01 -2.88
C LEU A 67 8.24 13.03 -2.89
N VAL A 68 7.12 12.69 -3.54
CA VAL A 68 5.88 13.46 -3.47
C VAL A 68 4.82 12.57 -2.85
N GLU A 69 4.40 12.88 -1.63
CA GLU A 69 3.34 12.16 -0.93
C GLU A 69 1.98 12.78 -1.27
N ALA A 70 1.15 12.05 -2.02
CA ALA A 70 -0.22 12.46 -2.29
C ALA A 70 -1.18 11.86 -1.26
N VAL A 71 -1.84 12.73 -0.49
CA VAL A 71 -2.92 12.34 0.44
C VAL A 71 -4.23 12.82 -0.19
N MET A 72 -4.92 11.91 -0.88
CA MET A 72 -6.16 12.18 -1.62
C MET A 72 -7.23 11.14 -1.30
#